data_AF-A0A6N2B0K6-F1
#
_entry.id   AF-A0A6N2B0K6-F1
#
_cell.length_a   1.000
_cell.length_b   1.000
_cell.length_c   1.000
_cell.angle_alpha   90.00
_cell.angle_beta   90.00
_cell.angle_gamma   90.00
#
_symmetry.space_group_name_H-M   'P 1'
#
loop_
_entity.id
_entity.type
_entity.pdbx_description
1 polymer ?
#
loop_
_entity_poly.entity_id
_entity_poly.type
_entity_poly.pdbx_seq_one_letter_code
_entity_poly.pdbx_strand_id
1 'polypeptide(L)'
;MVLEESQLMREKLEARKGLPQQAKDNAVKASQERNFFQKVMNNGMRRPMHLILSLLSILQDENTSSNQKIIIDTMVRTRTVLLSLINEAIDIPDKDEGRFPVEM
;
A
#
# COMPACT_ATOMS: atom_id res chain seq x y z
N MET A 1 -2.45 -16.21 52.17
CA MET A 1 -3.13 -15.01 51.63
C MET A 1 -2.18 -14.11 50.81
N VAL A 2 -1.35 -13.24 51.40
CA VAL A 2 -0.52 -12.29 50.61
C VAL A 2 0.51 -12.99 49.70
N LEU A 3 1.11 -14.10 50.17
CA LEU A 3 2.09 -14.85 49.37
C LEU A 3 1.45 -15.58 48.17
N GLU A 4 0.24 -16.13 48.38
CA GLU A 4 -0.52 -16.84 47.33
C GLU A 4 -1.05 -15.85 46.27
N GLU A 5 -1.54 -14.68 46.70
CA GLU A 5 -1.93 -13.60 45.77
C GLU A 5 -0.73 -13.09 44.96
N SER A 6 0.44 -12.97 45.59
CA SER A 6 1.67 -12.59 44.88
C SER A 6 2.13 -13.64 43.88
N GLN A 7 1.97 -14.94 44.16
CA GLN A 7 2.31 -16.02 43.24
C GLN A 7 1.35 -16.06 42.05
N LEU A 8 0.04 -15.94 42.31
CA LEU A 8 -0.98 -15.90 41.27
C LEU A 8 -0.80 -14.70 40.33
N MET A 9 -0.42 -13.53 40.86
CA MET A 9 -0.11 -12.35 40.03
C MET A 9 1.13 -12.57 39.15
N ARG A 10 2.17 -13.24 39.66
CA ARG A 10 3.37 -13.56 38.88
C ARG A 10 3.04 -14.54 37.75
N GLU A 11 2.31 -15.61 38.03
CA GLU A 11 1.90 -16.57 37.00
C GLU A 11 1.06 -15.91 35.90
N LYS A 12 0.11 -15.06 36.27
CA LYS A 12 -0.68 -14.28 35.29
C LYS A 12 0.18 -13.33 34.46
N LEU A 13 1.19 -12.72 35.07
CA LEU A 13 2.12 -11.84 34.38
C LEU A 13 2.97 -12.64 33.39
N GLU A 14 3.59 -13.74 33.82
CA GLU A 14 4.39 -14.64 32.97
C GLU A 14 3.56 -15.18 31.79
N ALA A 15 2.32 -15.60 32.04
CA ALA A 15 1.42 -16.08 31.00
C ALA A 15 1.07 -15.00 29.95
N ARG A 16 1.18 -13.71 30.31
CA ARG A 16 0.86 -12.59 29.43
C ARG A 16 2.06 -12.01 28.70
N LYS A 17 3.30 -12.34 29.09
CA LYS A 17 4.53 -11.74 28.55
C LYS A 17 4.72 -11.94 27.03
N GLY A 18 4.21 -13.04 26.47
CA GLY A 18 4.35 -13.34 25.04
C GLY A 18 3.31 -12.70 24.12
N LEU A 19 2.14 -12.33 24.67
CA LEU A 19 1.01 -11.85 23.85
C LEU A 19 1.31 -10.51 23.14
N PRO A 20 1.93 -9.50 23.79
CA PRO A 20 2.25 -8.24 23.13
C PRO A 20 3.26 -8.43 21.98
N GLN A 21 4.27 -9.27 22.18
CA GLN A 21 5.28 -9.54 21.16
C GLN A 21 4.66 -10.28 19.97
N GLN A 22 3.84 -11.30 20.22
CA GLN A 22 3.13 -12.02 19.16
C GLN A 22 2.17 -11.11 18.39
N ALA A 23 1.45 -10.21 19.07
CA ALA A 23 0.60 -9.23 18.42
C ALA A 23 1.40 -8.26 17.53
N LYS A 24 2.57 -7.81 18.00
CA LYS A 24 3.49 -6.97 17.24
C LYS A 24 4.00 -7.69 15.99
N ASP A 25 4.47 -8.93 16.14
CA ASP A 25 5.00 -9.73 15.02
C ASP A 25 3.91 -9.99 13.96
N ASN A 26 2.68 -10.26 14.39
CA ASN A 26 1.55 -10.43 13.49
C ASN A 26 1.22 -9.13 12.73
N ALA A 27 1.22 -7.98 13.41
CA ALA A 27 0.99 -6.69 12.78
C ALA A 27 2.07 -6.36 11.74
N VAL A 28 3.34 -6.65 12.04
CA VAL A 28 4.46 -6.46 11.10
C VAL A 28 4.27 -7.34 9.85
N LYS A 29 3.97 -8.63 10.03
CA LYS A 29 3.72 -9.54 8.89
C LYS A 29 2.55 -9.09 8.02
N ALA A 30 1.43 -8.71 8.64
CA ALA A 30 0.27 -8.21 7.90
C ALA A 30 0.59 -6.92 7.11
N SER A 31 1.41 -6.03 7.69
CA SER A 31 1.89 -4.83 6.99
C SER A 31 2.77 -5.18 5.79
N GLN A 32 3.70 -6.14 5.94
CA GLN A 32 4.57 -6.59 4.86
C GLN A 32 3.77 -7.20 3.70
N GLU A 33 2.78 -8.04 3.99
CA GLU A 33 1.89 -8.64 2.98
C GLU A 33 1.07 -7.57 2.25
N ARG A 34 0.53 -6.59 2.98
CA ARG A 34 -0.18 -5.45 2.40
C ARG A 34 0.72 -4.64 1.45
N ASN A 35 1.95 -4.34 1.87
CA ASN A 35 2.91 -3.59 1.08
C ASN A 35 3.30 -4.36 -0.20
N PHE A 36 3.52 -5.67 -0.07
CA PHE A 36 3.80 -6.53 -1.21
C PHE A 36 2.64 -6.52 -2.21
N PHE A 37 1.40 -6.68 -1.74
CA PHE A 37 0.22 -6.63 -2.59
C PHE A 37 0.08 -5.29 -3.32
N GLN A 38 0.26 -4.16 -2.61
CA GLN A 38 0.23 -2.84 -3.22
C GLN A 38 1.28 -2.68 -4.33
N LYS A 39 2.51 -3.14 -4.09
CA LYS A 39 3.59 -3.09 -5.09
C LYS A 39 3.28 -3.92 -6.32
N VAL A 40 2.74 -5.14 -6.14
CA VAL A 40 2.35 -6.01 -7.25
C VAL A 40 1.24 -5.37 -8.07
N MET A 41 0.19 -4.85 -7.42
CA MET A 41 -0.92 -4.21 -8.10
C MET A 41 -0.49 -2.96 -8.87
N ASN A 42 0.30 -2.07 -8.26
CA ASN A 42 0.77 -0.86 -8.93
C ASN A 42 1.67 -1.16 -10.13
N ASN A 43 2.60 -2.12 -9.99
CA ASN A 43 3.42 -2.57 -11.11
C ASN A 43 2.56 -3.19 -12.22
N GLY A 44 1.55 -3.98 -11.84
CA GLY A 44 0.59 -4.59 -12.76
C GLY A 44 -0.23 -3.56 -13.54
N MET A 45 -0.63 -2.46 -12.91
CA MET A 45 -1.40 -1.38 -13.52
C MET A 45 -0.56 -0.46 -14.41
N ARG A 46 0.76 -0.40 -14.22
CA ARG A 46 1.65 0.45 -15.03
C ARG A 46 1.64 0.06 -16.51
N ARG A 47 1.73 -1.25 -16.81
CA ARG A 47 1.79 -1.76 -18.19
C ARG A 47 0.54 -1.44 -19.03
N PRO A 48 -0.71 -1.70 -18.58
CA PRO A 48 -1.89 -1.32 -19.32
C PRO A 48 -2.01 0.20 -19.50
N MET A 49 -1.56 1.01 -18.53
CA MET A 49 -1.53 2.47 -18.66
C MET A 49 -0.56 2.96 -19.76
N HIS A 50 0.59 2.31 -19.92
CA HIS A 50 1.50 2.59 -21.04
C HIS A 50 0.90 2.17 -22.38
N LEU A 51 0.21 1.02 -22.44
CA LEU A 51 -0.47 0.58 -23.67
C LEU A 51 -1.55 1.57 -24.11
N ILE A 52 -2.38 2.05 -23.16
CA ILE A 52 -3.39 3.08 -23.44
C ILE A 52 -2.74 4.35 -24.00
N LEU A 53 -1.58 4.78 -23.46
CA LEU A 53 -0.85 5.91 -24.02
C LEU A 53 -0.45 5.67 -25.48
N SER A 54 0.21 4.54 -25.75
CA SER A 54 0.72 4.23 -27.08
C SER A 54 -0.41 4.23 -28.10
N LEU A 55 -1.57 3.64 -27.76
CA LEU A 55 -2.74 3.63 -28.62
C LEU A 55 -3.31 5.03 -28.85
N LEU A 56 -3.41 5.87 -27.81
CA LEU A 56 -3.87 7.24 -27.95
C LEU A 56 -2.94 8.09 -28.81
N SER A 57 -1.62 7.92 -28.67
CA SER A 57 -0.63 8.63 -29.49
C SER A 57 -0.75 8.30 -30.97
N ILE A 58 -1.05 7.05 -31.33
CA ILE A 58 -1.32 6.66 -32.73
C ILE A 58 -2.55 7.39 -33.26
N LEU A 59 -3.63 7.46 -32.47
CA LEU A 59 -4.87 8.13 -32.86
C LEU A 59 -4.72 9.66 -32.99
N GLN A 60 -3.75 10.27 -32.32
CA GLN A 60 -3.46 11.71 -32.45
C GLN A 60 -2.78 12.07 -33.77
N ASP A 61 -2.05 11.13 -34.37
CA ASP A 61 -1.32 11.32 -35.64
C ASP A 61 -2.22 11.10 -36.87
N GLU A 62 -3.44 10.60 -36.65
CA GLU A 62 -4.46 10.43 -37.70
C GLU A 62 -5.32 11.70 -37.87
N ASN A 63 -5.87 11.86 -39.09
CA ASN A 63 -6.75 12.98 -39.44
C ASN A 63 -8.13 12.81 -38.78
N THR A 64 -8.19 13.14 -37.49
CA THR A 64 -9.33 12.88 -36.60
C THR A 64 -10.35 14.01 -36.61
N SER A 65 -11.64 13.65 -36.57
CA SER A 65 -12.75 14.61 -36.43
C SER A 65 -12.70 15.36 -35.07
N SER A 66 -13.37 16.51 -34.94
CA SER A 66 -13.29 17.31 -33.71
C SER A 66 -13.76 16.55 -32.46
N ASN A 67 -14.78 15.71 -32.58
CA ASN A 67 -15.28 14.87 -31.48
C ASN A 67 -14.26 13.80 -31.08
N GLN A 68 -13.55 13.19 -32.04
CA GLN A 68 -12.48 12.22 -31.75
C GLN A 68 -11.31 12.91 -31.04
N LYS A 69 -10.92 14.12 -31.47
CA LYS A 69 -9.91 14.91 -30.77
C LYS A 69 -10.26 15.14 -29.30
N ILE A 70 -11.50 15.55 -28.99
CA ILE A 70 -11.96 15.77 -27.61
C ILE A 70 -11.87 14.48 -26.77
N ILE A 71 -12.28 13.35 -27.34
CA ILE A 71 -12.22 12.04 -26.65
C ILE A 71 -10.77 11.65 -26.38
N ILE A 72 -9.89 11.77 -27.36
CA ILE A 72 -8.47 11.44 -27.23
C ILE A 72 -7.80 12.35 -26.18
N ASP A 73 -8.05 13.65 -26.21
CA ASP A 73 -7.48 14.61 -25.25
C ASP A 73 -7.96 14.33 -23.82
N THR A 74 -9.24 13.98 -23.67
CA THR A 74 -9.82 13.57 -22.38
C THR A 74 -9.17 12.28 -21.87
N MET A 75 -8.98 11.30 -22.74
CA MET A 75 -8.33 10.03 -22.38
C MET A 75 -6.86 10.24 -21.97
N VAL A 76 -6.12 11.13 -22.65
CA VAL A 76 -4.75 11.48 -22.27
C VAL A 76 -4.70 12.13 -20.88
N ARG A 77 -5.61 13.06 -20.56
CA ARG A 77 -5.69 13.67 -19.22
C ARG A 77 -6.03 12.66 -18.14
N THR A 78 -7.08 11.86 -18.35
CA THR A 78 -7.49 10.80 -17.42
C THR A 78 -6.34 9.83 -17.16
N ARG A 79 -5.58 9.49 -18.21
CA ARG A 79 -4.42 8.63 -18.09
C ARG A 79 -3.33 9.24 -17.19
N THR A 80 -3.01 10.52 -17.38
CA THR A 80 -2.00 11.21 -16.56
C THR A 80 -2.39 11.22 -15.08
N VAL A 81 -3.67 11.48 -14.79
CA VAL A 81 -4.20 11.41 -13.41
C VAL A 81 -4.05 10.00 -12.84
N LEU A 82 -4.46 8.97 -13.59
CA LEU A 82 -4.33 7.58 -13.15
C LEU A 82 -2.87 7.16 -12.90
N LEU A 83 -1.93 7.60 -13.74
CA LEU A 83 -0.51 7.30 -13.53
C LEU A 83 0.03 7.97 -12.26
N SER A 84 -0.38 9.22 -11.97
CA SER A 84 -0.04 9.89 -10.71
C SER A 84 -0.57 9.12 -9.52
N LEU A 85 -1.85 8.73 -9.53
CA LEU A 85 -2.46 7.95 -8.46
C LEU A 85 -1.78 6.60 -8.23
N ILE A 86 -1.37 5.91 -9.31
CA ILE A 86 -0.61 4.66 -9.22
C ILE A 86 0.77 4.91 -8.58
N ASN A 87 1.47 5.98 -8.97
CA ASN A 87 2.78 6.31 -8.40
C ASN A 87 2.66 6.73 -6.92
N GLU A 88 1.68 7.57 -6.57
CA GLU A 88 1.40 7.97 -5.20
C GLU A 88 1.05 6.78 -4.31
N ALA A 89 0.34 5.78 -4.84
CA ALA A 89 0.06 4.54 -4.13
C ALA A 89 1.32 3.65 -3.94
N ILE A 90 2.38 3.84 -4.73
CA ILE A 90 3.70 3.20 -4.52
C ILE A 90 4.49 3.97 -3.44
N ASP A 91 4.39 5.29 -3.45
CA ASP A 91 5.15 6.21 -2.59
C ASP A 91 4.46 6.51 -1.25
N ILE A 92 3.36 5.83 -0.90
CA ILE A 92 2.89 5.81 0.49
C ILE A 92 4.09 5.30 1.29
N PRO A 93 4.75 6.17 2.08
CA PRO A 93 5.94 5.74 2.79
C PRO A 93 5.55 4.53 3.62
N ASP A 94 6.51 3.63 3.86
CA ASP A 94 6.51 2.92 5.14
C ASP A 94 6.47 4.03 6.19
N LYS A 95 5.25 4.46 6.55
CA LYS A 95 5.02 5.17 7.76
C LYS A 95 5.31 4.08 8.77
N ASP A 96 6.58 4.09 9.17
CA ASP A 96 7.22 3.28 10.19
C ASP A 96 6.56 3.60 11.54
N GLU A 97 5.22 3.60 11.59
CA GLU A 97 4.34 3.77 12.75
C GLU A 97 4.35 2.48 13.60
N GLY A 98 5.51 1.82 13.67
CA GLY A 98 5.70 0.56 14.37
C GLY A 98 7.05 0.42 15.06
N ARG A 99 8.04 1.28 14.74
CA ARG A 99 9.17 1.49 15.65
C ARG A 99 8.69 2.29 16.85
N PHE A 100 8.04 1.61 17.79
CA PHE A 100 8.18 1.99 19.19
C PHE A 100 9.68 2.05 19.45
N PRO A 101 10.27 3.20 19.82
CA PRO A 101 11.63 3.21 20.32
C PRO A 101 11.61 2.30 21.54
N VAL A 102 12.21 1.13 21.41
CA VAL A 102 12.53 0.31 22.56
C VAL A 102 13.67 1.06 23.23
N GLU A 103 13.32 2.00 24.10
CA GLU A 103 14.25 2.50 25.10
C GLU A 103 14.68 1.28 25.93
N MET A 104 15.99 0.99 25.90
CA MET A 104 16.63 0.00 26.78
C MET A 104 16.58 0.47 28.23
#